data_AF-A0A9K3DNQ7-F1
#
_entry.id   AF-A0A9K3DNQ7-F1
#
_cell.length_a   1.000
_cell.length_b   1.000
_cell.length_c   1.000
_cell.angle_alpha   90.00
_cell.angle_beta   90.00
_cell.angle_gamma   90.00
#
_symmetry.space_group_name_H-M   'P 1'
#
loop_
_entity.id
_entity.type
_entity.pdbx_description
1 polymer ?
#
loop_
_entity_poly.entity_id
_entity_poly.type
_entity_poly.pdbx_seq_one_letter_code
_entity_poly.pdbx_strand_id
1 'polypeptide(L)'
;MVGAMMQEKNQRQLEVNEFHNQAGYLSDPPADQIELFGYLIRGLNNCPLTHALQAEPVMCNNCINTFWNTAIINRQGAGSIEATVQKTKIIVTDAIIREVLRLGDQLHHPTSYDQARVLAALQRMSCEGGYPTVLKELFPPYWRLLENFFLQYIAENKGGFDQLNKTQTSAIVALVNGWDYNFSAFIFDNMKKMLNDPKKKIFMLYPRFIQMILDDRYPTLVKGPNFINLKTMRPSCFDNACRNKRA
;
A
#
# COMPACT_ATOMS: atom_id res chain seq x y z
N MET A 1 49.33 12.48 0.24
CA MET A 1 48.49 11.30 0.53
C MET A 1 47.57 11.66 1.69
N VAL A 2 46.40 12.22 1.41
CA VAL A 2 45.39 12.52 2.44
C VAL A 2 44.21 11.61 2.15
N GLY A 3 44.08 10.57 2.97
CA GLY A 3 43.02 9.59 2.87
C GLY A 3 41.67 10.23 3.14
N ALA A 4 40.78 10.16 2.16
CA ALA A 4 39.38 10.47 2.35
C ALA A 4 38.74 9.36 3.22
N MET A 5 38.68 9.59 4.54
CA MET A 5 37.74 8.90 5.40
C MET A 5 36.33 9.36 5.02
N MET A 6 35.66 8.60 4.15
CA MET A 6 34.20 8.62 4.10
C MET A 6 33.70 8.18 5.46
N GLN A 7 33.10 9.11 6.21
CA GLN A 7 32.30 8.79 7.38
C GLN A 7 31.16 7.88 6.91
N GLU A 8 31.19 6.61 7.31
CA GLU A 8 29.98 5.79 7.37
C GLU A 8 29.01 6.50 8.30
N LYS A 9 28.06 7.25 7.72
CA LYS A 9 26.89 7.73 8.46
C LYS A 9 26.24 6.50 9.09
N ASN A 10 26.23 6.46 10.42
CA ASN A 10 25.48 5.48 11.21
C ASN A 10 24.07 5.37 10.61
N GLN A 11 23.80 4.30 9.86
CA GLN A 11 22.50 4.09 9.23
C GLN A 11 21.50 3.85 10.36
N ARG A 12 20.43 4.63 10.40
CA ARG A 12 19.40 4.46 11.44
C ARG A 12 18.74 3.11 11.22
N GLN A 13 18.56 2.34 12.29
CA GLN A 13 17.68 1.19 12.23
C GLN A 13 16.23 1.71 12.14
N LEU A 14 15.64 1.61 10.95
CA LEU A 14 14.25 1.99 10.74
C LEU A 14 13.36 0.82 11.13
N GLU A 15 12.28 1.12 11.85
CA GLU A 15 11.26 0.14 12.19
C GLU A 15 10.25 0.02 11.05
N VAL A 16 9.67 -1.17 10.90
CA VAL A 16 8.40 -1.28 10.19
C VAL A 16 7.36 -0.61 11.07
N ASN A 17 6.55 0.26 10.50
CA ASN A 17 5.44 0.83 11.25
C ASN A 17 4.51 -0.32 11.66
N GLU A 18 4.31 -0.48 12.97
CA GLU A 18 3.53 -1.59 13.54
C GLU A 18 2.11 -1.65 12.97
N PHE A 19 1.55 -0.53 12.52
CA PHE A 19 0.19 -0.44 11.99
C PHE A 19 0.11 -0.46 10.45
N HIS A 20 1.24 -0.59 9.76
CA HIS A 20 1.30 -0.64 8.30
C HIS A 20 1.72 -2.04 7.82
N ASN A 21 1.02 -2.56 6.81
CA ASN A 21 1.24 -3.89 6.23
C ASN A 21 0.98 -5.04 7.24
N GLN A 22 -0.02 -4.88 8.11
CA GLN A 22 -0.51 -5.89 9.07
C GLN A 22 -1.52 -6.85 8.44
N ALA A 23 -1.42 -8.16 8.71
CA ALA A 23 -2.47 -9.10 8.30
C ALA A 23 -3.70 -9.02 9.20
N GLY A 24 -4.87 -8.98 8.57
CA GLY A 24 -6.16 -9.09 9.23
C GLY A 24 -6.70 -10.52 9.21
N TYR A 25 -7.23 -10.97 10.35
CA TYR A 25 -8.07 -12.17 10.43
C TYR A 25 -9.52 -11.73 10.51
N LEU A 26 -10.34 -12.21 9.57
CA LEU A 26 -11.78 -12.02 9.65
C LEU A 26 -12.39 -13.28 10.28
N SER A 27 -13.09 -13.11 11.40
CA SER A 27 -13.96 -14.15 11.94
C SER A 27 -15.16 -14.37 11.01
N ASP A 28 -15.86 -15.50 11.15
CA ASP A 28 -17.08 -15.71 10.36
C ASP A 28 -18.05 -14.53 10.55
N PRO A 29 -18.48 -13.86 9.47
CA PRO A 29 -19.42 -12.75 9.58
C PRO A 29 -20.79 -13.26 10.02
N PRO A 30 -21.66 -12.37 10.53
CA PRO A 30 -23.06 -12.70 10.83
C PRO A 30 -23.73 -13.43 9.66
N ALA A 31 -24.61 -14.40 9.96
CA ALA A 31 -25.17 -15.29 8.94
C ALA A 31 -25.91 -14.54 7.82
N ASP A 32 -26.55 -13.43 8.15
CA ASP A 32 -27.24 -12.51 7.24
C ASP A 32 -26.30 -11.65 6.38
N GLN A 33 -25.00 -11.59 6.71
CA GLN A 33 -24.00 -10.80 5.99
C GLN A 33 -22.96 -11.66 5.23
N ILE A 34 -22.93 -12.99 5.44
CA ILE A 34 -21.96 -13.90 4.79
C ILE A 34 -21.87 -13.68 3.27
N GLU A 35 -23.00 -13.47 2.60
CA GLU A 35 -23.03 -13.29 1.16
C GLU A 35 -22.35 -11.98 0.72
N LEU A 36 -22.63 -10.87 1.42
CA LEU A 36 -22.05 -9.55 1.14
C LEU A 36 -20.52 -9.56 1.32
N PHE A 37 -20.03 -10.17 2.39
CA PHE A 37 -18.59 -10.40 2.57
C PHE A 37 -18.05 -11.29 1.45
N GLY A 38 -18.76 -12.35 1.07
CA GLY A 38 -18.38 -13.21 -0.06
C GLY A 38 -18.18 -12.43 -1.37
N TYR A 39 -19.07 -11.50 -1.70
CA TYR A 39 -18.93 -10.63 -2.89
C TYR A 39 -17.72 -9.71 -2.78
N LEU A 40 -17.51 -9.08 -1.62
CA LEU A 40 -16.34 -8.22 -1.40
C LEU A 40 -15.03 -8.97 -1.63
N ILE A 41 -14.92 -10.19 -1.12
CA ILE A 41 -13.70 -11.00 -1.25
C ILE A 41 -13.47 -11.44 -2.69
N ARG A 42 -14.52 -11.85 -3.40
CA ARG A 42 -14.42 -12.09 -4.84
C ARG A 42 -13.95 -10.84 -5.57
N GLY A 43 -14.45 -9.66 -5.20
CA GLY A 43 -13.98 -8.38 -5.73
C GLY A 43 -12.49 -8.17 -5.46
N LEU A 44 -12.04 -8.31 -4.21
CA LEU A 44 -10.63 -8.16 -3.81
C LEU A 44 -9.69 -9.16 -4.48
N ASN A 45 -10.16 -10.37 -4.78
CA ASN A 45 -9.40 -11.40 -5.48
C ASN A 45 -9.29 -11.16 -6.99
N ASN A 46 -10.07 -10.23 -7.54
CA ASN A 46 -10.07 -9.91 -8.97
C ASN A 46 -9.77 -8.43 -9.25
N CYS A 47 -9.38 -7.67 -8.23
CA CYS A 47 -9.14 -6.24 -8.38
C CYS A 47 -7.71 -5.95 -8.87
N PRO A 48 -7.44 -4.73 -9.36
CA PRO A 48 -6.10 -4.38 -9.83
C PRO A 48 -4.99 -4.47 -8.76
N LEU A 49 -5.37 -4.49 -7.48
CA LEU A 49 -4.45 -4.58 -6.35
C LEU A 49 -4.10 -6.03 -5.97
N THR A 50 -4.79 -7.03 -6.51
CA THR A 50 -4.68 -8.44 -6.09
C THR A 50 -3.23 -8.92 -6.11
N HIS A 51 -2.49 -8.66 -7.19
CA HIS A 51 -1.10 -9.09 -7.31
C HIS A 51 -0.22 -8.49 -6.20
N ALA A 52 -0.31 -7.19 -5.98
CA ALA A 52 0.46 -6.47 -4.97
C ALA A 52 0.13 -6.94 -3.54
N LEU A 53 -1.13 -7.26 -3.27
CA LEU A 53 -1.61 -7.71 -1.96
C LEU A 53 -1.22 -9.17 -1.65
N GLN A 54 -1.18 -10.03 -2.66
CA GLN A 54 -0.91 -11.46 -2.50
C GLN A 54 0.56 -11.85 -2.64
N ALA A 55 1.41 -10.99 -3.21
CA ALA A 55 2.83 -11.31 -3.40
C ALA A 55 3.54 -11.61 -2.06
N GLU A 56 4.29 -12.71 -1.99
CA GLU A 56 5.04 -13.13 -0.79
C GLU A 56 6.57 -13.08 -1.02
N PRO A 57 7.16 -11.89 -1.28
CA PRO A 57 8.60 -11.81 -1.49
C PRO A 57 9.34 -12.02 -0.16
N VAL A 58 10.55 -12.60 -0.25
CA VAL A 58 11.47 -12.68 0.89
C VAL A 58 12.00 -11.27 1.19
N MET A 59 11.42 -10.62 2.21
CA MET A 59 11.73 -9.24 2.58
C MET A 59 13.04 -9.15 3.33
N CYS A 60 14.08 -8.66 2.66
CA CYS A 60 15.38 -8.41 3.27
C CYS A 60 15.33 -7.11 4.06
N ASN A 61 15.37 -7.20 5.39
CA ASN A 61 15.31 -6.05 6.28
C ASN A 61 16.41 -5.04 5.97
N ASN A 62 17.64 -5.53 5.76
CA ASN A 62 18.78 -4.66 5.51
C ASN A 62 18.62 -3.89 4.18
N CYS A 63 18.17 -4.53 3.10
CA CYS A 63 17.99 -3.85 1.81
C CYS A 63 16.90 -2.78 1.89
N ILE A 64 15.76 -3.09 2.52
CA ILE A 64 14.64 -2.14 2.66
C ILE A 64 15.03 -0.98 3.59
N ASN A 65 15.72 -1.27 4.69
CA ASN A 65 16.19 -0.26 5.63
C ASN A 65 17.23 0.69 5.00
N THR A 66 18.21 0.13 4.28
CA THR A 66 19.22 0.93 3.55
C THR A 66 18.57 1.75 2.43
N PHE A 67 17.58 1.19 1.73
CA PHE A 67 16.80 1.93 0.73
C PHE A 67 16.20 3.19 1.36
N TRP A 68 15.42 3.05 2.44
CA TRP A 68 14.75 4.21 3.06
C TRP A 68 15.71 5.22 3.71
N ASN A 69 16.86 4.78 4.22
CA ASN A 69 17.88 5.69 4.77
C ASN A 69 18.61 6.52 3.72
N THR A 70 18.72 6.01 2.49
CA THR A 70 19.46 6.66 1.40
C THR A 70 18.54 7.29 0.35
N ALA A 71 17.23 7.04 0.46
CA ALA A 71 16.23 7.53 -0.47
C ALA A 71 16.17 9.06 -0.49
N ILE A 72 16.27 9.61 -1.69
CA ILE A 72 16.11 11.03 -2.00
C ILE A 72 15.15 11.20 -3.17
N ILE A 73 14.47 12.35 -3.22
CA ILE A 73 13.57 12.67 -4.33
C ILE A 73 14.36 13.42 -5.40
N ASN A 74 14.45 12.85 -6.59
CA ASN A 74 14.84 13.57 -7.78
C ASN A 74 13.59 14.20 -8.42
N ARG A 75 13.61 15.52 -8.63
CA ARG A 75 12.48 16.29 -9.18
C ARG A 75 12.61 16.56 -10.69
N GLN A 76 13.61 15.99 -11.36
CA GLN A 76 13.77 16.13 -12.80
C GLN A 76 12.71 15.31 -13.55
N GLY A 77 12.13 15.89 -14.61
CA GLY A 77 11.11 15.23 -15.43
C GLY A 77 9.88 14.81 -14.63
N ALA A 78 9.42 13.56 -14.81
CA ALA A 78 8.33 12.97 -14.03
C ALA A 78 8.68 12.71 -12.54
N GLY A 79 9.94 12.88 -12.18
CA GLY A 79 10.47 12.63 -10.84
C GLY A 79 10.75 11.14 -10.57
N SER A 80 11.66 10.89 -9.63
CA SER A 80 12.01 9.55 -9.16
C SER A 80 12.38 9.58 -7.68
N ILE A 81 12.29 8.43 -7.03
CA ILE A 81 12.95 8.18 -5.75
C ILE A 81 14.23 7.42 -6.04
N GLU A 82 15.36 7.98 -5.65
CA GLU A 82 16.68 7.38 -5.85
C GLU A 82 17.29 7.00 -4.52
N ALA A 83 17.86 5.80 -4.42
CA ALA A 83 18.50 5.29 -3.22
C ALA A 83 19.79 4.53 -3.60
N THR A 84 20.62 4.21 -2.61
CA THR A 84 21.83 3.39 -2.82
C THR A 84 21.80 2.20 -1.88
N VAL A 85 21.71 0.99 -2.43
CA VAL A 85 21.69 -0.28 -1.67
C VAL A 85 22.84 -1.13 -2.17
N GLN A 86 23.75 -1.56 -1.29
CA GLN A 86 24.92 -2.37 -1.66
C GLN A 86 25.77 -1.78 -2.80
N LYS A 87 25.93 -0.44 -2.81
CA LYS A 87 26.61 0.33 -3.88
C LYS A 87 25.88 0.33 -5.24
N THR A 88 24.71 -0.29 -5.34
CA THR A 88 23.83 -0.23 -6.50
C THR A 88 22.88 0.96 -6.38
N LYS A 89 22.79 1.76 -7.44
CA LYS A 89 21.81 2.86 -7.55
C LYS A 89 20.43 2.25 -7.81
N ILE A 90 19.50 2.50 -6.91
CA ILE A 90 18.10 2.08 -7.00
C ILE A 90 17.27 3.28 -7.45
N ILE A 91 16.46 3.10 -8.48
CA ILE A 91 15.51 4.08 -9.02
C ILE A 91 14.10 3.51 -8.91
N VAL A 92 13.19 4.29 -8.34
CA VAL A 92 11.75 4.00 -8.25
C VAL A 92 10.97 5.14 -8.89
N THR A 93 10.11 4.81 -9.83
CA THR A 93 9.15 5.72 -10.49
C THR A 93 7.74 5.14 -10.39
N ASP A 94 6.71 5.95 -10.65
CA ASP A 94 5.34 5.48 -10.78
C ASP A 94 5.22 4.39 -11.87
N ALA A 95 5.95 4.52 -12.97
CA ALA A 95 5.99 3.50 -14.03
C ALA A 95 6.57 2.16 -13.56
N ILE A 96 7.66 2.18 -12.76
CA ILE A 96 8.22 0.95 -12.17
C ILE A 96 7.23 0.34 -11.18
N ILE A 97 6.58 1.16 -10.34
CA ILE A 97 5.56 0.71 -9.39
C ILE A 97 4.41 0.03 -10.16
N ARG A 98 3.90 0.66 -11.22
CA ARG A 98 2.85 0.11 -12.08
C ARG A 98 3.17 -1.27 -12.63
N GLU A 99 4.35 -1.40 -13.21
CA GLU A 99 4.77 -2.62 -13.91
C GLU A 99 5.03 -3.76 -12.91
N VAL A 100 5.82 -3.49 -11.86
CA VAL A 100 6.20 -4.49 -10.87
C VAL A 100 5.00 -4.94 -10.04
N LEU A 101 4.12 -4.01 -9.65
CA LEU A 101 2.93 -4.33 -8.87
C LEU A 101 1.75 -4.78 -9.72
N ARG A 102 1.88 -4.75 -11.05
CA ARG A 102 0.85 -5.16 -12.04
C ARG A 102 -0.50 -4.47 -11.83
N LEU A 103 -0.46 -3.16 -11.56
CA LEU A 103 -1.64 -2.38 -11.19
C LEU A 103 -2.59 -2.09 -12.36
N GLY A 104 -2.15 -2.30 -13.60
CA GLY A 104 -2.99 -2.17 -14.80
C GLY A 104 -3.54 -0.76 -15.08
N ASP A 105 -3.13 0.24 -14.30
CA ASP A 105 -3.55 1.63 -14.43
C ASP A 105 -2.73 2.38 -15.49
N GLN A 106 -3.21 3.54 -15.92
CA GLN A 106 -2.55 4.33 -16.96
C GLN A 106 -2.16 5.72 -16.46
N LEU A 107 -1.15 6.34 -17.09
CA LEU A 107 -0.63 7.64 -16.66
C LEU A 107 -1.72 8.73 -16.65
N HIS A 108 -2.67 8.66 -17.59
CA HIS A 108 -3.76 9.62 -17.72
C HIS A 108 -4.94 9.34 -16.78
N HIS A 109 -4.96 8.20 -16.07
CA HIS A 109 -6.00 7.93 -15.08
C HIS A 109 -5.92 8.96 -13.94
N PRO A 110 -7.06 9.36 -13.36
CA PRO A 110 -7.07 10.33 -12.28
C PRO A 110 -6.55 9.74 -10.97
N THR A 111 -5.99 10.58 -10.11
CA THR A 111 -5.70 10.29 -8.69
C THR A 111 -6.75 10.90 -7.74
N SER A 112 -7.76 11.58 -8.29
CA SER A 112 -8.91 12.08 -7.55
C SER A 112 -10.10 12.32 -8.47
N TYR A 113 -11.30 12.12 -7.95
CA TYR A 113 -12.56 12.42 -8.61
C TYR A 113 -13.23 13.66 -8.02
N ASP A 114 -14.11 14.27 -8.81
CA ASP A 114 -14.96 15.38 -8.38
C ASP A 114 -15.75 15.05 -7.11
N GLN A 115 -15.92 16.04 -6.23
CA GLN A 115 -16.52 15.84 -4.91
C GLN A 115 -17.97 15.35 -4.99
N ALA A 116 -18.77 15.88 -5.92
CA ALA A 116 -20.17 15.48 -6.09
C ALA A 116 -20.25 14.04 -6.62
N ARG A 117 -19.36 13.68 -7.56
CA ARG A 117 -19.26 12.30 -8.07
C ARG A 117 -18.90 11.30 -6.96
N VAL A 118 -17.93 11.64 -6.12
CA VAL A 118 -17.51 10.79 -4.98
C VAL A 118 -18.65 10.67 -3.96
N LEU A 119 -19.28 11.79 -3.58
CA LEU A 119 -20.40 11.77 -2.62
C LEU A 119 -21.57 10.90 -3.12
N ALA A 120 -21.94 11.02 -4.39
CA ALA A 120 -23.00 10.19 -4.97
C ALA A 120 -22.67 8.69 -4.94
N ALA A 121 -21.39 8.33 -5.10
CA ALA A 121 -20.96 6.93 -4.99
C ALA A 121 -20.94 6.43 -3.54
N LEU A 122 -20.51 7.27 -2.59
CA LEU A 122 -20.57 6.95 -1.16
C LEU A 122 -22.00 6.66 -0.71
N GLN A 123 -22.96 7.48 -1.14
CA GLN A 123 -24.39 7.24 -0.85
C GLN A 123 -24.88 5.90 -1.41
N ARG A 124 -24.46 5.50 -2.62
CA ARG A 124 -24.77 4.18 -3.20
C ARG A 124 -24.10 3.02 -2.45
N MET A 125 -22.96 3.27 -1.82
CA MET A 125 -22.28 2.32 -0.93
C MET A 125 -22.93 2.27 0.47
N SER A 126 -24.04 2.96 0.69
CA SER A 126 -24.70 3.09 2.00
C SER A 126 -23.79 3.70 3.07
N CYS A 127 -22.81 4.53 2.66
CA CYS A 127 -22.04 5.33 3.59
C CYS A 127 -22.90 6.48 4.11
N GLU A 128 -23.00 6.58 5.42
CA GLU A 128 -23.73 7.66 6.09
C GLU A 128 -22.86 8.94 6.17
N GLY A 129 -23.49 10.07 6.49
CA GLY A 129 -22.81 11.35 6.71
C GLY A 129 -22.48 12.14 5.44
N GLY A 130 -21.54 13.09 5.60
CA GLY A 130 -21.12 14.02 4.56
C GLY A 130 -19.71 13.75 4.03
N TYR A 131 -19.35 14.41 2.93
CA TYR A 131 -18.02 14.34 2.33
C TYR A 131 -17.57 15.74 1.89
N PRO A 132 -16.33 16.19 2.20
CA PRO A 132 -15.22 15.54 2.95
C PRO A 132 -15.11 16.03 4.42
N THR A 133 -14.50 15.32 5.38
CA THR A 133 -13.82 13.99 5.42
C THR A 133 -14.80 12.87 5.76
N VAL A 134 -14.54 11.61 5.36
CA VAL A 134 -15.41 10.46 5.72
C VAL A 134 -14.86 9.73 6.94
N LEU A 135 -15.74 9.38 7.88
CA LEU A 135 -15.42 8.50 9.01
C LEU A 135 -15.68 7.04 8.62
N LYS A 136 -14.73 6.16 8.94
CA LYS A 136 -14.79 4.73 8.64
C LYS A 136 -15.97 4.01 9.30
N GLU A 137 -16.43 4.52 10.44
CA GLU A 137 -17.59 3.97 11.15
C GLU A 137 -18.91 4.17 10.39
N LEU A 138 -18.97 5.13 9.47
CA LEU A 138 -20.17 5.44 8.68
C LEU A 138 -20.37 4.48 7.51
N PHE A 139 -19.40 3.59 7.25
CA PHE A 139 -19.55 2.54 6.28
C PHE A 139 -20.15 1.27 6.88
N PRO A 140 -20.96 0.54 6.10
CA PRO A 140 -21.37 -0.82 6.42
C PRO A 140 -20.17 -1.73 6.75
N PRO A 141 -20.34 -2.77 7.60
CA PRO A 141 -19.24 -3.60 8.08
C PRO A 141 -18.34 -4.20 6.98
N TYR A 142 -18.91 -4.57 5.83
CA TYR A 142 -18.14 -5.13 4.72
C TYR A 142 -17.29 -4.07 4.00
N TRP A 143 -17.79 -2.85 3.76
CA TRP A 143 -16.95 -1.76 3.24
C TRP A 143 -15.89 -1.30 4.24
N ARG A 144 -16.21 -1.32 5.54
CA ARG A 144 -15.25 -1.03 6.60
C ARG A 144 -14.05 -1.98 6.60
N LEU A 145 -14.27 -3.25 6.24
CA LEU A 145 -13.21 -4.23 6.06
C LEU A 145 -12.28 -3.82 4.90
N LEU A 146 -12.85 -3.44 3.75
CA LEU A 146 -12.08 -2.94 2.60
C LEU A 146 -11.23 -1.74 2.97
N GLU A 147 -11.79 -0.78 3.70
CA GLU A 147 -11.09 0.41 4.15
C GLU A 147 -9.95 0.09 5.07
N ASN A 148 -10.15 -0.84 6.01
CA ASN A 148 -9.10 -1.29 6.89
C ASN A 148 -7.92 -1.85 6.09
N PHE A 149 -8.18 -2.67 5.07
CA PHE A 149 -7.14 -3.18 4.18
C PHE A 149 -6.46 -2.08 3.38
N PHE A 150 -7.25 -1.20 2.76
CA PHE A 150 -6.71 -0.12 1.96
C PHE A 150 -5.79 0.79 2.79
N LEU A 151 -6.21 1.15 4.00
CA LEU A 151 -5.46 2.01 4.89
C LEU A 151 -4.18 1.37 5.44
N GLN A 152 -4.18 0.06 5.68
CA GLN A 152 -3.01 -0.64 6.20
C GLN A 152 -1.98 -0.98 5.10
N TYR A 153 -2.41 -1.19 3.86
CA TYR A 153 -1.53 -1.72 2.81
C TYR A 153 -1.19 -0.73 1.70
N ILE A 154 -2.12 0.16 1.36
CA ILE A 154 -2.04 0.99 0.15
C ILE A 154 -1.90 2.45 0.49
N ALA A 155 -2.54 2.94 1.57
CA ALA A 155 -2.50 4.33 1.94
C ALA A 155 -1.37 4.66 2.92
N GLU A 156 -0.84 5.88 2.82
CA GLU A 156 -0.07 6.49 3.90
C GLU A 156 -1.05 7.22 4.84
N ASN A 157 -1.00 6.90 6.14
CA ASN A 157 -1.82 7.56 7.14
C ASN A 157 -0.96 8.45 8.04
N LYS A 158 -1.23 9.76 7.98
CA LYS A 158 -0.66 10.77 8.89
C LYS A 158 -1.33 10.79 10.27
N GLY A 159 -2.56 10.30 10.37
CA GLY A 159 -3.39 10.30 11.58
C GLY A 159 -3.90 8.91 11.93
N GLY A 160 -4.89 8.84 12.82
CA GLY A 160 -5.57 7.59 13.18
C GLY A 160 -6.23 6.90 11.98
N PHE A 161 -6.65 5.65 12.18
CA PHE A 161 -7.25 4.80 11.13
C PHE A 161 -8.77 4.99 10.97
N ASP A 162 -9.31 6.05 11.57
CA ASP A 162 -10.75 6.28 11.68
C ASP A 162 -11.30 7.19 10.57
N GLN A 163 -10.42 7.91 9.85
CA GLN A 163 -10.81 8.91 8.86
C GLN A 163 -10.13 8.68 7.51
N LEU A 164 -10.87 8.91 6.43
CA LEU A 164 -10.39 8.84 5.05
C LEU A 164 -10.30 10.23 4.44
N ASN A 165 -9.11 10.63 4.02
CA ASN A 165 -8.93 11.88 3.28
C ASN A 165 -9.53 11.79 1.86
N LYS A 166 -9.60 12.93 1.16
CA LYS A 166 -10.20 13.01 -0.18
C LYS A 166 -9.59 12.01 -1.18
N THR A 167 -8.26 11.90 -1.21
CA THR A 167 -7.55 11.02 -2.14
C THR A 167 -7.79 9.54 -1.80
N GLN A 168 -7.74 9.17 -0.52
CA GLN A 168 -8.04 7.81 -0.06
C GLN A 168 -9.49 7.43 -0.37
N THR A 169 -10.44 8.31 -0.06
CA THR A 169 -11.87 8.11 -0.35
C THR A 169 -12.09 7.92 -1.84
N SER A 170 -11.48 8.77 -2.67
CA SER A 170 -11.55 8.66 -4.13
C SER A 170 -10.98 7.33 -4.64
N ALA A 171 -9.87 6.84 -4.08
CA ALA A 171 -9.28 5.57 -4.46
C ALA A 171 -10.17 4.38 -4.12
N ILE A 172 -10.77 4.38 -2.92
CA ILE A 172 -11.67 3.31 -2.45
C ILE A 172 -12.94 3.28 -3.29
N VAL A 173 -13.56 4.45 -3.52
CA VAL A 173 -14.73 4.56 -4.38
C VAL A 173 -14.42 4.08 -5.79
N ALA A 174 -13.28 4.45 -6.36
CA ALA A 174 -12.88 4.00 -7.68
C ALA A 174 -12.68 2.48 -7.73
N LEU A 175 -12.02 1.90 -6.72
CA LEU A 175 -11.83 0.46 -6.59
C LEU A 175 -13.16 -0.30 -6.54
N VAL A 176 -14.11 0.17 -5.73
CA VAL A 176 -15.42 -0.47 -5.55
C VAL A 176 -16.28 -0.37 -6.81
N ASN A 177 -16.22 0.76 -7.51
CA ASN A 177 -17.05 1.00 -8.69
C ASN A 177 -16.36 0.58 -10.01
N GLY A 178 -15.14 0.04 -9.96
CA GLY A 178 -14.35 -0.31 -11.14
C GLY A 178 -14.00 0.89 -12.03
N TRP A 179 -13.82 2.06 -11.43
CA TRP A 179 -13.42 3.26 -12.17
C TRP A 179 -11.91 3.28 -12.40
N ASP A 180 -11.50 3.86 -13.53
CA ASP A 180 -10.09 4.09 -13.81
C ASP A 180 -9.44 4.94 -12.72
N TYR A 181 -8.35 4.47 -12.15
CA TYR A 181 -7.65 5.20 -11.10
C TYR A 181 -6.15 4.90 -11.18
N ASN A 182 -5.34 5.93 -10.97
CA ASN A 182 -3.89 5.82 -11.03
C ASN A 182 -3.34 5.43 -9.65
N PHE A 183 -3.43 4.14 -9.31
CA PHE A 183 -2.90 3.57 -8.06
C PHE A 183 -1.38 3.71 -7.98
N SER A 184 -0.69 3.66 -9.12
CA SER A 184 0.76 3.78 -9.20
C SER A 184 1.23 5.17 -8.77
N ALA A 185 0.60 6.23 -9.29
CA ALA A 185 0.85 7.60 -8.87
C ALA A 185 0.42 7.84 -7.42
N PHE A 186 -0.70 7.25 -6.98
CA PHE A 186 -1.14 7.33 -5.59
C PHE A 186 -0.09 6.78 -4.61
N ILE A 187 0.43 5.57 -4.87
CA ILE A 187 1.48 4.95 -4.05
C ILE A 187 2.78 5.77 -4.12
N PHE A 188 3.18 6.19 -5.32
CA PHE A 188 4.39 6.98 -5.52
C PHE A 188 4.35 8.33 -4.79
N ASP A 189 3.21 9.03 -4.83
CA ASP A 189 3.00 10.27 -4.10
C ASP A 189 3.05 10.07 -2.58
N ASN A 190 2.51 8.97 -2.07
CA ASN A 190 2.61 8.62 -0.66
C ASN A 190 4.06 8.37 -0.23
N MET A 191 4.85 7.68 -1.07
CA MET A 191 6.29 7.50 -0.82
C MET A 191 7.04 8.85 -0.81
N LYS A 192 6.76 9.75 -1.76
CA LYS A 192 7.36 11.09 -1.80
C LYS A 192 6.96 11.93 -0.58
N LYS A 193 5.70 11.87 -0.14
CA LYS A 193 5.22 12.56 1.08
C LYS A 193 5.96 12.08 2.33
N MET A 194 6.34 10.80 2.39
CA MET A 194 7.15 10.27 3.50
C MET A 194 8.53 10.92 3.57
N LEU A 195 9.19 11.09 2.41
CA LEU A 195 10.55 11.65 2.33
C LEU A 195 10.59 13.18 2.48
N ASN A 196 9.53 13.89 2.09
CA ASN A 196 9.47 15.35 2.13
C ASN A 196 9.00 15.93 3.47
N ASP A 197 8.49 15.13 4.42
CA ASP A 197 7.91 15.64 5.67
C ASP A 197 8.98 15.69 6.78
N PRO A 198 9.57 16.86 7.09
CA PRO A 198 10.69 16.96 8.04
C PRO A 198 10.27 16.64 9.48
N LYS A 199 8.96 16.61 9.77
CA LYS A 199 8.42 16.26 11.09
C LYS A 199 8.19 14.77 11.28
N LYS A 200 8.23 13.97 10.20
CA LYS A 200 8.00 12.52 10.28
C LYS A 200 9.29 11.77 10.55
N LYS A 201 9.22 10.83 11.50
CA LYS A 201 10.19 9.74 11.58
C LYS A 201 10.04 8.93 10.28
N ILE A 202 11.08 8.91 9.45
CA ILE A 202 11.14 7.98 8.33
C ILE A 202 10.97 6.57 8.91
N PHE A 203 10.06 5.78 8.34
CA PHE A 203 9.89 4.38 8.65
C PHE A 203 9.85 3.59 7.36
N MET A 204 9.91 2.25 7.45
CA MET A 204 9.86 1.40 6.27
C MET A 204 8.43 1.33 5.71
N LEU A 205 8.04 2.33 4.91
CA LEU A 205 6.77 2.36 4.19
C LEU A 205 6.79 1.33 3.03
N TYR A 206 5.67 0.66 2.78
CA TYR A 206 5.53 -0.37 1.73
C TYR A 206 6.69 -1.38 1.60
N PRO A 207 7.15 -2.04 2.69
CA PRO A 207 8.32 -2.91 2.64
C PRO A 207 8.17 -4.06 1.62
N ARG A 208 6.93 -4.54 1.42
CA ARG A 208 6.60 -5.54 0.39
C ARG A 208 6.81 -5.00 -1.02
N PHE A 209 6.29 -3.81 -1.33
CA PHE A 209 6.41 -3.23 -2.68
C PHE A 209 7.85 -2.88 -2.99
N ILE A 210 8.59 -2.35 -2.01
CA ILE A 210 10.02 -2.14 -2.16
C ILE A 210 10.72 -3.46 -2.46
N GLN A 211 10.46 -4.53 -1.70
CA GLN A 211 11.09 -5.82 -1.98
C GLN A 211 10.74 -6.35 -3.37
N MET A 212 9.48 -6.22 -3.81
CA MET A 212 9.07 -6.64 -5.17
C MET A 212 9.87 -5.86 -6.24
N ILE A 213 10.06 -4.55 -6.06
CA ILE A 213 10.85 -3.73 -6.99
C ILE A 213 12.32 -4.12 -6.95
N LEU A 214 12.88 -4.39 -5.77
CA LEU A 214 14.26 -4.84 -5.62
C LEU A 214 14.48 -6.20 -6.31
N ASP A 215 13.55 -7.13 -6.15
CA ASP A 215 13.63 -8.46 -6.74
C ASP A 215 13.49 -8.43 -8.26
N ASP A 216 12.58 -7.61 -8.81
CA ASP A 216 12.35 -7.50 -10.25
C ASP A 216 13.46 -6.73 -10.97
N ARG A 217 13.85 -5.56 -10.44
CA ARG A 217 14.75 -4.62 -11.13
C ARG A 217 16.22 -4.79 -10.76
N TYR A 218 16.51 -5.37 -9.60
CA TYR A 218 17.86 -5.48 -9.06
C TYR A 218 18.14 -6.90 -8.50
N PRO A 219 17.98 -7.96 -9.31
CA PRO A 219 18.06 -9.35 -8.86
C PRO A 219 19.45 -9.76 -8.32
N THR A 220 20.49 -8.96 -8.60
CA THR A 220 21.85 -9.18 -8.11
C THR A 220 22.06 -8.76 -6.66
N LEU A 221 21.10 -8.09 -6.03
CA LEU A 221 21.22 -7.70 -4.62
C LEU A 221 21.24 -8.93 -3.71
N VAL A 222 22.23 -8.97 -2.83
CA VAL A 222 22.38 -10.09 -1.89
C VAL A 222 21.37 -9.93 -0.75
N LYS A 223 20.50 -10.91 -0.55
CA LYS A 223 19.57 -10.92 0.58
C LYS A 223 20.31 -11.35 1.85
N GLY A 224 20.44 -10.45 2.81
CA GLY A 224 21.02 -10.76 4.12
C GLY A 224 20.13 -11.69 4.95
N PRO A 225 20.64 -12.24 6.07
CA PRO A 225 19.95 -13.24 6.90
C PRO A 225 18.76 -12.68 7.70
N ASN A 226 18.67 -11.35 7.83
CA ASN A 226 17.61 -10.68 8.59
C ASN A 226 16.41 -10.42 7.69
N PHE A 227 15.35 -11.19 7.90
CA PHE A 227 14.10 -11.06 7.14
C PHE A 227 13.02 -10.35 7.95
N ILE A 228 12.22 -9.54 7.27
CA ILE A 228 10.98 -9.00 7.85
C ILE A 228 9.90 -10.07 7.65
N ASN A 229 9.30 -10.55 8.73
CA ASN A 229 8.15 -11.44 8.65
C ASN A 229 6.85 -10.62 8.73
N LEU A 230 6.30 -10.26 7.57
CA LEU A 230 4.97 -9.66 7.50
C LEU A 230 4.01 -10.71 6.98
N LYS A 231 3.02 -11.03 7.82
CA LYS A 231 1.91 -11.90 7.44
C LYS A 231 1.23 -11.35 6.17
N THR A 232 0.91 -12.26 5.26
CA THR A 232 0.29 -11.94 3.97
C THR A 232 -1.22 -11.92 4.11
N MET A 233 -1.87 -11.13 3.27
CA MET A 233 -3.32 -11.24 3.05
C MET A 233 -3.56 -12.39 2.07
N ARG A 234 -3.41 -13.62 2.55
CA ARG A 234 -3.95 -14.74 1.78
C ARG A 234 -5.47 -14.67 1.81
N PRO A 235 -6.14 -15.07 0.72
CA PRO A 235 -7.57 -15.37 0.74
C PRO A 235 -7.95 -16.42 1.82
N SER A 236 -6.97 -17.09 2.45
CA SER A 236 -7.19 -17.98 3.58
C SER A 236 -7.80 -17.32 4.82
N CYS A 237 -7.95 -15.99 4.85
CA CYS A 237 -8.92 -15.33 5.74
C CYS A 237 -10.35 -15.92 5.56
N PHE A 238 -10.63 -16.61 4.45
CA PHE A 238 -11.91 -17.26 4.11
C PHE A 238 -11.80 -18.76 3.80
N ASP A 239 -10.60 -19.36 3.80
CA ASP A 239 -10.49 -20.82 3.61
C ASP A 239 -11.21 -21.57 4.74
N ASN A 240 -11.37 -20.96 5.92
CA ASN A 240 -12.14 -21.51 7.03
C ASN A 240 -13.66 -21.31 6.86
N ALA A 241 -14.10 -20.15 6.36
CA ALA A 241 -15.52 -19.85 6.15
C ALA A 241 -16.16 -20.71 5.04
N CYS A 242 -15.39 -21.11 4.02
CA CYS A 242 -15.86 -21.97 2.94
C CYS A 242 -15.82 -23.47 3.27
N ARG A 243 -15.13 -23.90 4.34
CA ARG A 243 -15.03 -25.33 4.71
C ARG A 243 -16.24 -25.86 5.46
N ASN A 244 -17.01 -25.00 6.14
CA ASN A 244 -18.21 -25.42 6.90
C ASN A 244 -19.48 -25.59 6.07
N LYS A 245 -19.40 -25.58 4.73
CA LYS A 245 -20.53 -25.92 3.84
C LYS A 245 -20.47 -27.35 3.26
N ARG A 246 -19.61 -28.22 3.82
CA ARG A 246 -19.58 -29.65 3.51
C ARG A 246 -19.67 -30.47 4.81
N ALA A 247 -20.82 -30.41 5.47
CA ALA A 247 -21.29 -31.38 6.43
C ALA A 247 -22.81 -31.43 6.35
#